data_AF-A0A0B7B0V8-F1
#
_entry.id   AF-A0A0B7B0V8-F1
#
_cell.length_a   1.000
_cell.length_b   1.000
_cell.length_c   1.000
_cell.angle_alpha   90.00
_cell.angle_beta   90.00
_cell.angle_gamma   90.00
#
_symmetry.space_group_name_H-M   'P 1'
#
loop_
_entity.id
_entity.type
_entity.pdbx_description
1 polymer ?
#
loop_
_entity_poly.entity_id
_entity_poly.type
_entity_poly.pdbx_seq_one_letter_code
_entity_poly.pdbx_strand_id
1 'polypeptide(L)'
;DDLQIHAVRIRASIPLVIVNVYACNGRIDASRWQGIFEQDESNILFCGDFNARGQQWGNIITNRQGKELEDTLVPTDLVCLN
;
A
#
# COMPACT_ATOMS: atom_id res chain seq x y z
N ASP A 1 -16.84 -0.89 -6.21
CA ASP A 1 -15.41 -0.62 -6.43
C ASP A 1 -14.55 -1.58 -5.65
N ASP A 2 -13.64 -2.24 -6.36
CA ASP A 2 -12.72 -3.23 -5.78
C ASP A 2 -11.58 -2.57 -4.98
N LEU A 3 -11.49 -1.24 -4.98
CA LEU A 3 -10.49 -0.47 -4.27
C LEU A 3 -11.12 0.79 -3.70
N GLN A 4 -10.91 1.05 -2.41
CA GLN A 4 -11.30 2.30 -1.75
C GLN A 4 -10.05 2.93 -1.16
N ILE A 5 -9.89 4.23 -1.38
CA ILE A 5 -8.73 5.00 -0.92
C ILE A 5 -9.25 6.25 -0.23
N HIS A 6 -8.79 6.49 0.99
CA HIS A 6 -9.04 7.72 1.70
C HIS A 6 -7.73 8.30 2.22
N ALA A 7 -7.42 9.54 1.84
CA ALA A 7 -6.21 10.22 2.26
C ALA A 7 -6.56 11.40 3.17
N VAL A 8 -5.83 11.52 4.28
CA VAL A 8 -5.89 12.68 5.16
C VAL A 8 -4.49 13.26 5.29
N ARG A 9 -4.38 14.57 5.08
CA ARG A 9 -3.14 15.32 5.31
C ARG A 9 -3.19 15.97 6.68
N ILE A 10 -2.27 15.58 7.55
CA ILE A 10 -2.09 16.18 8.87
C ILE A 10 -1.22 17.42 8.72
N ARG A 11 -1.76 18.57 9.15
CA ARG A 11 -1.02 19.83 9.20
C ARG A 11 -0.28 19.93 10.54
N ALA A 12 0.99 19.56 10.53
CA ALA A 12 1.90 19.66 11.67
C ALA A 12 3.20 20.37 11.23
N SER A 13 4.15 20.56 12.16
CA SER A 13 5.48 21.11 11.83
C SER A 13 6.22 20.29 10.78
N ILE A 14 6.02 18.97 10.79
CA ILE A 14 6.38 18.06 9.70
C ILE A 14 5.06 17.51 9.13
N PRO A 15 4.68 17.88 7.89
CA PRO A 15 3.47 17.34 7.27
C PRO A 15 3.55 15.82 7.12
N LEU A 16 2.41 15.14 7.37
CA LEU A 16 2.25 13.70 7.20
C LEU A 16 0.98 13.43 6.40
N VAL A 17 1.07 12.57 5.39
CA VAL A 17 -0.09 12.05 4.67
C VAL A 17 -0.36 10.63 5.14
N ILE A 18 -1.59 10.36 5.58
CA ILE A 18 -2.05 9.01 5.90
C ILE A 18 -3.03 8.59 4.82
N VAL A 19 -2.74 7.48 4.15
CA VAL A 19 -3.57 6.89 3.10
C VAL A 19 -4.11 5.56 3.61
N ASN A 20 -5.41 5.53 3.90
CA ASN A 20 -6.12 4.31 4.22
C ASN A 20 -6.59 3.63 2.93
N VAL A 21 -6.15 2.40 2.70
CA VAL A 21 -6.39 1.59 1.51
C VAL A 21 -7.22 0.36 1.89
N TYR A 22 -8.32 0.15 1.17
CA TYR A 22 -9.10 -1.08 1.25
C TYR A 22 -9.19 -1.73 -0.13
N ALA A 23 -8.55 -2.90 -0.30
CA ALA A 23 -8.49 -3.64 -1.55
C ALA A 23 -9.39 -4.88 -1.50
N CYS A 24 -10.59 -4.79 -2.08
CA CYS A 24 -11.59 -5.83 -2.03
C CYS A 24 -11.24 -7.03 -2.93
N ASN A 25 -11.61 -8.24 -2.50
CA ASN A 25 -11.68 -9.46 -3.31
C ASN A 25 -10.40 -10.00 -3.97
N GLY A 26 -9.22 -9.44 -3.71
CA GLY A 26 -7.95 -10.01 -4.20
C GLY A 26 -7.74 -9.81 -5.72
N ARG A 27 -8.28 -8.72 -6.29
CA ARG A 27 -8.28 -8.43 -7.74
C ARG A 27 -7.49 -7.18 -8.12
N ILE A 28 -6.64 -6.65 -7.24
CA ILE A 28 -5.81 -5.49 -7.55
C ILE A 28 -4.55 -5.96 -8.27
N ASP A 29 -4.36 -5.49 -9.50
CA ASP A 29 -3.16 -5.74 -10.30
C ASP A 29 -2.02 -4.76 -10.01
N ALA A 30 -0.82 -5.08 -10.52
CA ALA A 30 0.38 -4.28 -10.34
C ALA A 30 0.24 -2.81 -10.80
N SER A 31 -0.48 -2.54 -11.89
CA SER A 31 -0.64 -1.17 -12.41
C SER A 31 -1.43 -0.29 -11.45
N ARG A 32 -2.43 -0.88 -10.80
CA ARG A 32 -3.23 -0.19 -9.78
C ARG A 32 -2.43 0.03 -8.51
N TRP A 33 -1.57 -0.90 -8.12
CA TRP A 33 -0.64 -0.69 -6.99
C TRP A 33 0.35 0.44 -7.28
N GLN A 34 0.93 0.46 -8.48
CA GLN A 34 1.87 1.51 -8.91
C GLN A 34 1.21 2.89 -8.78
N GLY A 35 -0.01 3.07 -9.30
CA GLY A 35 -0.72 4.34 -9.17
C GLY A 35 -1.06 4.78 -7.74
N ILE A 36 -1.01 3.86 -6.75
CA ILE A 36 -1.18 4.20 -5.33
C ILE A 36 0.14 4.62 -4.68
N PHE A 37 1.23 3.93 -5.01
CA PHE A 37 2.52 4.12 -4.33
C PHE A 37 3.45 5.11 -5.04
N GLU A 38 3.20 5.43 -6.31
CA GLU A 38 3.85 6.54 -7.02
C GLU A 38 3.24 7.86 -6.55
N GLN A 39 3.76 8.41 -5.46
CA GLN A 39 3.32 9.69 -4.89
C GLN A 39 4.49 10.68 -4.83
N ASP A 40 4.21 11.96 -5.06
CA ASP A 40 5.21 13.03 -4.96
C ASP A 40 5.44 13.50 -3.51
N GLU A 41 4.57 13.09 -2.58
CA GLU A 41 4.64 13.45 -1.18
C GLU A 41 5.76 12.73 -0.42
N SER A 42 6.57 13.52 0.29
CA SER A 42 7.41 13.02 1.37
C SER A 42 6.60 12.85 2.66
N ASN A 43 6.99 11.88 3.50
CA ASN A 43 6.30 11.50 4.74
C ASN A 43 4.86 11.03 4.50
N ILE A 44 4.74 9.84 3.91
CA ILE A 44 3.48 9.17 3.64
C ILE A 44 3.41 7.85 4.42
N LEU A 45 2.25 7.55 4.98
CA LEU A 45 1.93 6.26 5.60
C LEU A 45 0.75 5.63 4.87
N PHE A 46 0.99 4.48 4.25
CA PHE A 46 -0.07 3.63 3.73
C PHE A 46 -0.49 2.63 4.80
N CYS A 47 -1.79 2.51 5.05
CA CYS A 47 -2.35 1.58 6.00
C CYS A 47 -3.70 1.03 5.50
N GLY A 48 -4.19 -0.03 6.12
CA GLY A 48 -5.51 -0.60 5.83
C GLY A 48 -5.45 -2.09 5.51
N ASP A 49 -6.52 -2.58 4.88
CA ASP A 49 -6.64 -3.98 4.49
C ASP A 49 -6.42 -4.13 2.98
N PHE A 50 -5.19 -4.53 2.65
CA PHE A 50 -4.75 -4.76 1.29
C PHE A 50 -5.24 -6.10 0.74
N ASN A 51 -5.90 -6.95 1.55
CA ASN A 51 -6.33 -8.31 1.22
C ASN A 51 -5.25 -9.14 0.48
N ALA A 52 -4.00 -8.87 0.85
CA ALA A 52 -2.79 -9.35 0.21
C ALA A 52 -2.00 -10.17 1.24
N ARG A 53 -1.58 -11.37 0.85
CA ARG A 53 -0.74 -12.22 1.69
C ARG A 53 0.66 -12.18 1.13
N GLY A 54 1.57 -11.56 1.86
CA GLY A 54 2.99 -11.42 1.50
C GLY A 54 3.88 -11.82 2.68
N GLN A 55 5.08 -12.29 2.35
CA GLN A 55 6.09 -12.70 3.30
C GLN A 55 6.64 -11.50 4.08
N GLN A 56 6.75 -10.32 3.43
CA GLN A 56 7.27 -9.11 4.05
C GLN A 56 6.47 -8.63 5.27
N TRP A 57 5.21 -9.04 5.40
CA TRP A 57 4.34 -8.75 6.56
C TRP A 57 3.85 -10.04 7.25
N GLY A 58 4.65 -11.11 7.18
CA GLY A 58 4.52 -12.27 8.05
C GLY A 58 3.61 -13.41 7.58
N ASN A 59 3.17 -13.45 6.31
CA ASN A 59 2.41 -14.59 5.82
C ASN A 59 3.31 -15.77 5.40
N ILE A 60 2.90 -16.99 5.74
CA ILE A 60 3.58 -18.22 5.30
C ILE A 60 3.35 -18.48 3.80
N ILE A 61 2.15 -18.18 3.31
CA ILE A 61 1.74 -18.40 1.93
C ILE A 61 1.53 -17.05 1.26
N THR A 62 2.29 -16.76 0.21
CA THR A 62 2.08 -15.58 -0.63
C THR A 62 0.96 -15.83 -1.64
N ASN A 63 -0.03 -14.94 -1.72
CA ASN A 63 -1.04 -14.98 -2.78
C ASN A 63 -0.63 -14.07 -3.94
N ARG A 64 -1.32 -14.18 -5.09
CA ARG A 64 -1.02 -13.37 -6.29
C ARG A 64 -0.93 -11.88 -5.97
N GLN A 65 -1.92 -11.33 -5.26
CA GLN A 65 -1.97 -9.92 -4.91
C GLN A 65 -0.84 -9.50 -3.98
N GLY A 66 -0.43 -10.35 -3.04
CA GLY A 66 0.72 -10.12 -2.18
C GLY A 66 2.02 -10.11 -2.96
N LYS A 67 2.19 -11.00 -3.94
CA LYS A 67 3.36 -11.00 -4.81
C LYS A 67 3.44 -9.73 -5.65
N GLU A 68 2.33 -9.34 -6.30
CA GLU A 68 2.25 -8.10 -7.09
C GLU A 68 2.49 -6.86 -6.23
N LEU A 69 1.98 -6.84 -4.99
CA LEU A 69 2.22 -5.77 -4.03
C LEU A 69 3.70 -5.71 -3.62
N GLU A 70 4.31 -6.82 -3.22
CA GLU A 70 5.74 -6.89 -2.87
C GLU A 70 6.62 -6.41 -4.02
N ASP A 71 6.37 -6.88 -5.24
CA ASP A 71 7.12 -6.48 -6.44
C ASP A 71 6.98 -4.98 -6.75
N THR A 72 5.80 -4.40 -6.46
CA THR A 72 5.55 -2.96 -6.65
C THR A 72 6.25 -2.11 -5.58
N LEU A 73 6.48 -2.65 -4.39
CA LEU A 73 7.18 -1.94 -3.31
C LEU A 73 8.70 -1.94 -3.49
N VAL A 74 9.29 -2.95 -4.15
CA VAL A 74 10.74 -3.06 -4.39
C VAL A 74 11.41 -1.78 -4.93
N PRO A 75 10.87 -1.09 -5.96
CA PRO A 75 11.50 0.12 -6.48
C PRO A 75 11.21 1.39 -5.67
N THR A 76 10.42 1.30 -4.60
CA THR A 76 10.04 2.47 -3.78
C THR A 76 10.95 2.59 -2.56
N ASP A 77 10.98 3.78 -1.95
CA ASP A 77 11.61 4.01 -0.64
C ASP A 77 10.65 3.70 0.54
N LEU A 78 9.56 2.95 0.28
CA LEU A 78 8.62 2.54 1.32
C LEU A 78 9.20 1.40 2.17
N VAL A 79 8.90 1.44 3.46
CA VAL A 79 9.35 0.44 4.43
C VAL A 79 8.13 -0.26 5.03
N CYS A 80 8.13 -1.59 5.00
CA CYS A 80 7.14 -2.40 5.72
C CYS A 80 7.37 -2.28 7.23
N LEU A 81 6.32 -1.97 8.00
CA LEU A 81 6.39 -1.74 9.44
C LEU A 81 5.94 -2.94 10.30
N ASN A 82 5.50 -4.03 9.67
CA ASN A 82 5.01 -5.24 10.34
C ASN A 82 6.12 -6.24 10.68
#